data_AF-A0A350FYG8-F1
#
_entry.id   AF-A0A350FYG8-F1
#
_cell.length_a   1.000
_cell.length_b   1.000
_cell.length_c   1.000
_cell.angle_alpha   90.00
_cell.angle_beta   90.00
_cell.angle_gamma   90.00
#
_symmetry.space_group_name_H-M   'P 1'
#
loop_
_entity.id
_entity.type
_entity.pdbx_description
1 polymer ?
#
loop_
_entity_poly.entity_id
_entity_poly.type
_entity_poly.pdbx_seq_one_letter_code
_entity_poly.pdbx_strand_id
1 'polypeptide(L)'
;CKHFLSQFGIIIGGYVASIGEVQADLGDMPYDERFIRAEESDVRCPIESSASRMRKEIEMTIHSKNTLGGVLEIVALNLPVGLGSFMQWDKRLEARLAMAVMSVQAMKGVEVGDAFENAKRIGTQAHDPISLEKANLQRTTNRAGGTEGGVSNGQPIIIRAAMKPIATTLTP
;
A
#
# COMPACT_ATOMS: atom_id res chain seq x y z
N CYS A 1 16.84 -0.84 9.14
CA CYS A 1 15.83 -1.92 9.05
C CYS A 1 15.85 -2.66 7.72
N LYS A 2 15.78 -2.02 6.54
CA LYS A 2 15.77 -2.73 5.25
C LYS A 2 16.93 -3.73 5.07
N HIS A 3 18.15 -3.35 5.43
CA HIS A 3 19.32 -4.25 5.36
C HIS A 3 19.23 -5.48 6.28
N PHE A 4 18.55 -5.37 7.43
CA PHE A 4 18.31 -6.51 8.32
C PHE A 4 17.26 -7.45 7.70
N LEU A 5 16.15 -6.88 7.22
CA LEU A 5 15.07 -7.64 6.58
C LEU A 5 15.56 -8.38 5.32
N SER A 6 16.47 -7.78 4.55
CA SER A 6 17.03 -8.43 3.36
C SER A 6 17.87 -9.68 3.69
N GLN A 7 18.42 -9.80 4.90
CA GLN A 7 19.11 -11.03 5.33
C GLN A 7 18.15 -12.23 5.41
N PHE A 8 16.85 -11.98 5.51
CA PHE A 8 15.79 -13.00 5.51
C PHE A 8 15.04 -13.09 4.17
N GLY A 9 15.54 -12.42 3.11
CA GLY A 9 14.87 -12.38 1.81
C GLY A 9 13.58 -11.54 1.77
N ILE A 10 13.32 -10.75 2.82
CA ILE A 10 12.17 -9.84 2.88
C ILE A 10 12.48 -8.59 2.06
N ILE A 11 11.58 -8.25 1.13
CA ILE A 11 11.72 -7.10 0.23
C ILE A 11 10.68 -6.05 0.62
N ILE A 12 11.12 -4.81 0.82
CA ILE A 12 10.24 -3.67 1.15
C ILE A 12 10.34 -2.61 0.06
N GLY A 13 9.24 -2.38 -0.63
CA GLY A 13 9.12 -1.37 -1.67
C GLY A 13 7.84 -0.55 -1.51
N GLY A 14 7.71 0.49 -2.33
CA GLY A 14 6.51 1.30 -2.37
C GLY A 14 6.54 2.32 -3.48
N TYR A 15 5.36 2.74 -3.90
CA TYR A 15 5.14 3.63 -5.03
C TYR A 15 3.91 4.50 -4.80
N VAL A 16 3.74 5.51 -5.64
CA VAL A 16 2.56 6.37 -5.64
C VAL A 16 1.46 5.72 -6.45
N ALA A 17 0.34 5.43 -5.79
CA ALA A 17 -0.85 4.82 -6.38
C ALA A 17 -1.81 5.89 -6.95
N SER A 18 -1.83 7.10 -6.36
CA SER A 18 -2.57 8.23 -6.92
C SER A 18 -2.02 9.58 -6.50
N ILE A 19 -2.24 10.59 -7.35
CA ILE A 19 -2.07 12.01 -7.04
C ILE A 19 -3.32 12.74 -7.50
N GLY A 20 -3.96 13.48 -6.58
CA GLY A 20 -5.28 14.07 -6.86
C GLY A 20 -6.28 13.01 -7.33
N GLU A 21 -6.95 13.28 -8.45
CA GLU A 21 -7.91 12.36 -9.08
C GLU A 21 -7.25 11.29 -9.97
N VAL A 22 -5.96 11.44 -10.28
CA VAL A 22 -5.26 10.54 -11.19
C VAL A 22 -4.80 9.27 -10.46
N GLN A 23 -5.36 8.13 -10.85
CA GLN A 23 -4.96 6.81 -10.35
C GLN A 23 -3.96 6.12 -11.29
N ALA A 24 -3.01 5.41 -10.70
CA ALA A 24 -2.08 4.54 -11.41
C ALA A 24 -2.82 3.31 -11.95
N ASP A 25 -2.64 3.00 -13.24
CA ASP A 25 -3.15 1.78 -13.84
C ASP A 25 -2.04 0.72 -13.82
N LEU A 26 -1.96 -0.01 -12.71
CA LEU A 26 -0.86 -0.93 -12.42
C LEU A 26 -0.97 -2.27 -13.17
N GLY A 27 -2.15 -2.59 -13.71
CA GLY A 27 -2.47 -3.89 -14.29
C GLY A 27 -1.98 -5.07 -13.43
N ASP A 28 -1.45 -6.09 -14.10
CA ASP A 28 -0.87 -7.28 -13.47
C ASP A 28 0.65 -7.16 -13.23
N MET A 29 1.21 -5.94 -13.26
CA MET A 29 2.66 -5.74 -13.08
C MET A 29 3.12 -6.34 -11.74
N PRO A 30 4.16 -7.17 -11.70
CA PRO A 30 4.71 -7.70 -10.45
C PRO A 30 5.23 -6.59 -9.51
N TYR A 31 5.15 -6.81 -8.20
CA TYR A 31 5.54 -5.79 -7.20
C TYR A 31 7.01 -5.38 -7.27
N ASP A 32 7.92 -6.32 -7.48
CA ASP A 32 9.34 -6.08 -7.66
C ASP A 32 9.62 -5.15 -8.85
N GLU A 33 8.95 -5.38 -9.97
CA GLU A 33 9.01 -4.50 -11.14
C GLU A 33 8.42 -3.11 -10.85
N ARG A 34 7.29 -3.03 -10.14
CA ARG A 34 6.71 -1.75 -9.70
C ARG A 34 7.71 -0.95 -8.88
N PHE A 35 8.46 -1.58 -7.99
CA PHE A 35 9.43 -0.87 -7.15
C PHE A 35 10.55 -0.26 -7.97
N ILE A 36 11.12 -1.02 -8.92
CA ILE A 36 12.22 -0.56 -9.76
C ILE A 36 11.76 0.63 -10.62
N ARG A 37 10.64 0.49 -11.34
CA ARG A 37 10.12 1.55 -12.20
C ARG A 37 9.70 2.80 -11.43
N ALA A 38 9.22 2.64 -10.20
CA ALA A 38 8.90 3.78 -9.35
C ALA A 38 10.15 4.59 -8.91
N GLU A 39 11.34 3.98 -8.83
CA GLU A 39 12.60 4.72 -8.60
C GLU A 39 13.02 5.55 -9.82
N GLU A 40 12.62 5.14 -11.02
CA GLU A 40 12.93 5.85 -12.27
C GLU A 40 11.98 7.03 -12.55
N SER A 41 10.88 7.13 -11.80
CA SER A 41 9.85 8.16 -11.94
C SER A 41 10.01 9.27 -10.90
N ASP A 42 9.98 10.52 -11.35
CA ASP A 42 10.01 11.72 -10.50
C ASP A 42 8.77 11.83 -9.59
N VAL A 43 7.62 11.34 -10.06
CA VAL A 43 6.37 11.24 -9.27
C VAL A 43 6.20 9.87 -8.61
N ARG A 44 7.24 9.02 -8.60
CA ARG A 44 7.25 7.70 -7.94
C ARG A 44 6.14 6.75 -8.43
N CYS A 45 5.64 6.95 -9.65
CA CYS A 45 4.60 6.12 -10.26
C CYS A 45 5.25 5.14 -11.27
N PRO A 46 5.02 3.83 -11.17
CA PRO A 46 5.72 2.84 -12.00
C PRO A 46 5.21 2.77 -13.45
N ILE A 47 4.13 3.47 -13.77
CA ILE A 47 3.44 3.41 -15.06
C ILE A 47 3.54 4.79 -15.71
N GLU A 48 4.32 4.89 -16.78
CA GLU A 48 4.63 6.18 -17.42
C GLU A 48 3.40 6.92 -17.94
N SER A 49 2.40 6.21 -18.48
CA SER A 49 1.14 6.83 -18.92
C SER A 49 0.36 7.47 -17.76
N SER A 50 0.35 6.85 -16.58
CA SER A 50 -0.22 7.44 -15.37
C SER A 50 0.67 8.52 -14.78
N ALA A 51 1.99 8.34 -14.77
CA ALA A 51 2.96 9.34 -14.31
C ALA A 51 2.83 10.65 -15.09
N SER A 52 2.72 10.57 -16.41
CA SER A 52 2.48 11.72 -17.29
C SER A 52 1.15 12.45 -16.98
N ARG A 53 0.07 11.71 -16.68
CA ARG A 53 -1.19 12.31 -16.23
C ARG A 53 -1.06 12.97 -14.85
N MET A 54 -0.33 12.34 -13.91
CA MET A 54 -0.06 12.91 -12.59
C MET A 54 0.77 14.19 -12.69
N ARG A 55 1.81 14.23 -13.53
CA ARG A 55 2.60 15.44 -13.80
C ARG A 55 1.71 16.58 -14.31
N LYS A 56 0.84 16.30 -15.28
CA LYS A 56 -0.11 17.29 -15.78
C LYS A 56 -1.04 17.81 -14.67
N GLU A 57 -1.54 16.92 -13.81
CA GLU A 57 -2.40 17.30 -12.68
C GLU A 57 -1.67 18.19 -11.66
N ILE A 58 -0.41 17.86 -11.35
CA ILE A 58 0.47 18.67 -10.52
C ILE A 58 0.68 20.05 -11.14
N GLU A 59 1.01 20.12 -12.43
CA GLU A 59 1.22 21.37 -13.14
C GLU A 59 -0.04 22.24 -13.12
N MET A 60 -1.22 21.69 -13.45
CA MET A 60 -2.49 22.43 -13.43
C MET A 60 -2.80 22.97 -12.02
N THR A 61 -2.52 22.19 -10.99
CA THR A 61 -2.73 22.57 -9.60
C THR A 61 -1.79 23.69 -9.17
N ILE A 62 -0.51 23.63 -9.56
CA ILE A 62 0.48 24.69 -9.33
C ILE A 62 0.04 25.99 -10.00
N HIS A 63 -0.39 25.95 -11.27
CA HIS A 63 -0.91 27.14 -11.98
C HIS A 63 -2.13 27.74 -11.29
N SER A 64 -2.93 26.88 -10.66
CA SER A 64 -4.11 27.27 -9.87
C SER A 64 -3.78 27.69 -8.44
N LYS A 65 -2.48 27.75 -8.07
CA LYS A 65 -1.98 28.09 -6.73
C LYS A 65 -2.57 27.21 -5.61
N ASN A 66 -2.87 25.96 -5.95
CA ASN A 66 -3.47 24.98 -5.06
C ASN A 66 -2.49 23.83 -4.79
N THR A 67 -2.88 22.85 -3.97
CA THR A 67 -2.02 21.74 -3.54
C THR A 67 -2.75 20.42 -3.67
N LEU A 68 -2.00 19.34 -3.91
CA LEU A 68 -2.53 17.99 -4.06
C LEU A 68 -2.08 17.09 -2.93
N GLY A 69 -2.94 16.16 -2.59
CA GLY A 69 -2.59 14.97 -1.83
C GLY A 69 -2.40 13.78 -2.75
N GLY A 70 -2.38 12.60 -2.16
CA GLY A 70 -2.26 11.37 -2.92
C GLY A 70 -2.31 10.14 -2.03
N VAL A 71 -2.26 8.97 -2.68
CA VAL A 71 -2.19 7.69 -2.00
C VAL A 71 -0.89 7.00 -2.37
N LEU A 72 -0.14 6.57 -1.36
CA LEU A 72 1.03 5.72 -1.52
C LEU A 72 0.63 4.27 -1.21
N GLU A 73 1.25 3.33 -1.90
CA GLU A 73 1.18 1.91 -1.56
C GLU A 73 2.56 1.40 -1.16
N ILE A 74 2.63 0.79 0.01
CA ILE A 74 3.84 0.24 0.63
C ILE A 74 3.63 -1.26 0.73
N VAL A 75 4.57 -2.02 0.19
CA VAL A 75 4.44 -3.47 0.07
C VAL A 75 5.65 -4.16 0.66
N ALA A 76 5.38 -5.19 1.45
CA ALA A 76 6.37 -6.04 2.06
C ALA A 76 6.19 -7.48 1.58
N LEU A 77 7.17 -7.98 0.82
CA LEU A 77 7.15 -9.32 0.21
C LEU A 77 7.93 -10.32 1.06
N ASN A 78 7.60 -11.61 0.90
CA ASN A 78 8.30 -12.74 1.52
C ASN A 78 8.35 -12.71 3.06
N LEU A 79 7.32 -12.15 3.72
CA LEU A 79 7.26 -12.22 5.18
C LEU A 79 6.96 -13.65 5.63
N PRO A 80 7.60 -14.12 6.71
CA PRO A 80 7.19 -15.36 7.35
C PRO A 80 5.77 -15.22 7.90
N VAL A 81 5.06 -16.34 7.96
CA VAL A 81 3.78 -16.45 8.69
C VAL A 81 4.05 -16.28 10.18
N GLY A 82 3.17 -15.59 10.90
CA GLY A 82 3.21 -15.55 12.37
C GLY A 82 3.77 -14.27 12.99
N LEU A 83 4.11 -13.24 12.21
CA LEU A 83 4.55 -11.95 12.77
C LEU A 83 3.35 -11.15 13.29
N GLY A 84 3.44 -10.64 14.51
CA GLY A 84 2.33 -9.96 15.19
C GLY A 84 1.68 -10.86 16.24
N SER A 85 0.48 -10.50 16.69
CA SER A 85 -0.29 -11.30 17.65
C SER A 85 -1.77 -10.96 17.58
N PHE A 86 -2.62 -11.96 17.79
CA PHE A 86 -4.05 -11.81 18.01
C PHE A 86 -4.44 -11.70 19.49
N MET A 87 -3.47 -11.89 20.40
CA MET A 87 -3.73 -11.98 21.84
C MET A 87 -3.97 -10.62 22.51
N GLN A 88 -3.31 -9.59 22.02
CA GLN A 88 -3.39 -8.23 22.56
C GLN A 88 -3.53 -7.24 21.41
N TRP A 89 -4.44 -6.28 21.58
CA TRP A 89 -4.85 -5.35 20.54
C TRP A 89 -3.69 -4.48 20.02
N ASP A 90 -2.74 -4.12 20.87
CA ASP A 90 -1.55 -3.30 20.58
C ASP A 90 -0.41 -4.11 19.92
N LYS A 91 -0.48 -5.44 19.98
CA LYS A 91 0.47 -6.35 19.34
C LYS A 91 0.04 -6.83 17.95
N ARG A 92 -1.16 -6.45 17.51
CA ARG A 92 -1.64 -6.72 16.14
C ARG A 92 -0.73 -6.02 15.13
N LEU A 93 -0.23 -6.76 14.16
CA LEU A 93 0.77 -6.28 13.20
C LEU A 93 0.26 -5.08 12.41
N GLU A 94 -0.94 -5.20 11.83
CA GLU A 94 -1.57 -4.13 11.06
C GLU A 94 -1.83 -2.87 11.89
N ALA A 95 -2.14 -3.00 13.18
CA ALA A 95 -2.34 -1.85 14.06
C ALA A 95 -1.03 -1.10 14.32
N ARG A 96 0.08 -1.82 14.52
CA ARG A 96 1.41 -1.22 14.68
C ARG A 96 1.91 -0.57 13.39
N LEU A 97 1.67 -1.20 12.25
CA LEU A 97 1.99 -0.63 10.94
C LEU A 97 1.16 0.64 10.69
N ALA A 98 -0.14 0.60 10.96
CA ALA A 98 -1.02 1.75 10.83
C ALA A 98 -0.59 2.91 11.73
N MET A 99 -0.25 2.64 13.00
CA MET A 99 0.30 3.65 13.90
C MET A 99 1.58 4.28 13.34
N ALA A 100 2.53 3.45 12.87
CA ALA A 100 3.80 3.93 12.32
C ALA A 100 3.58 4.80 11.08
N VAL A 101 2.72 4.38 10.15
CA VAL A 101 2.42 5.13 8.92
C VAL A 101 1.62 6.40 9.22
N MET A 102 0.59 6.33 10.07
CA MET A 102 -0.24 7.48 10.45
C MET A 102 0.55 8.53 11.23
N SER A 103 1.63 8.14 11.91
CA SER A 103 2.52 9.08 12.62
C SER A 103 3.34 9.97 11.68
N VAL A 104 3.45 9.62 10.39
CA VAL A 104 4.14 10.44 9.39
C VAL A 104 3.31 11.69 9.10
N GLN A 105 4.00 12.83 9.00
CA GLN A 105 3.37 14.13 8.75
C GLN A 105 2.49 14.10 7.48
N ALA A 106 1.34 14.77 7.56
CA ALA A 106 0.30 14.84 6.54
C ALA A 106 -0.41 13.51 6.18
N MET A 107 -0.06 12.38 6.80
CA MET A 107 -0.88 11.16 6.67
C MET A 107 -2.19 11.31 7.45
N LYS A 108 -3.30 10.99 6.78
CA LYS A 108 -4.66 11.13 7.33
C LYS A 108 -5.49 9.85 7.25
N GLY A 109 -5.04 8.86 6.48
CA GLY A 109 -5.70 7.58 6.31
C GLY A 109 -4.67 6.47 6.11
N VAL A 110 -4.97 5.28 6.63
CA VAL A 110 -4.19 4.07 6.37
C VAL A 110 -5.16 2.92 6.11
N GLU A 111 -4.86 2.14 5.08
CA GLU A 111 -5.59 0.93 4.72
C GLU A 111 -4.64 -0.27 4.69
N VAL A 112 -5.16 -1.46 4.98
CA VAL A 112 -4.46 -2.73 4.80
C VAL A 112 -5.10 -3.43 3.62
N GLY A 113 -4.32 -3.71 2.57
CA GLY A 113 -4.88 -4.06 1.26
C GLY A 113 -5.84 -2.97 0.78
N ASP A 114 -6.95 -3.39 0.18
CA ASP A 114 -8.02 -2.50 -0.28
C ASP A 114 -9.14 -2.39 0.77
N ALA A 115 -8.79 -2.05 2.02
CA ALA A 115 -9.70 -2.20 3.17
C ALA A 115 -11.08 -1.54 2.96
N PHE A 116 -11.12 -0.31 2.47
CA PHE A 116 -12.38 0.44 2.30
C PHE A 116 -13.21 -0.07 1.13
N GLU A 117 -12.58 -0.62 0.09
CA GLU A 117 -13.29 -1.30 -1.00
C GLU A 117 -13.80 -2.68 -0.56
N ASN A 118 -12.97 -3.42 0.18
CA ASN A 118 -13.32 -4.72 0.73
C ASN A 118 -14.48 -4.63 1.72
N ALA A 119 -14.61 -3.52 2.46
CA ALA A 119 -15.73 -3.25 3.37
C ALA A 119 -17.10 -3.16 2.68
N LYS A 120 -17.14 -2.93 1.35
CA LYS A 120 -18.37 -2.90 0.55
C LYS A 120 -18.81 -4.29 0.10
N ARG A 121 -17.96 -5.31 0.25
CA ARG A 121 -18.21 -6.67 -0.24
C ARG A 121 -18.96 -7.51 0.79
N ILE A 122 -19.70 -8.49 0.29
CA ILE A 122 -20.25 -9.56 1.14
C ILE A 122 -19.15 -10.52 1.57
N GLY A 123 -19.31 -11.21 2.71
CA GLY A 123 -18.26 -12.05 3.30
C GLY A 123 -17.65 -13.08 2.35
N THR A 124 -18.44 -13.70 1.47
CA THR A 124 -17.96 -14.67 0.47
C THR A 124 -17.03 -14.07 -0.59
N GLN A 125 -17.03 -12.75 -0.74
CA GLN A 125 -16.19 -11.99 -1.67
C GLN A 125 -15.11 -11.18 -0.95
N ALA A 126 -15.20 -11.04 0.37
CA ALA A 126 -14.30 -10.20 1.17
C ALA A 126 -13.06 -10.97 1.65
N HIS A 127 -13.19 -12.28 1.87
CA HIS A 127 -12.12 -13.12 2.39
C HIS A 127 -11.30 -13.80 1.29
N ASP A 128 -10.12 -14.28 1.68
CA ASP A 128 -9.21 -15.03 0.84
C ASP A 128 -9.39 -16.54 1.10
N PRO A 129 -9.94 -17.31 0.14
CA PRO A 129 -10.10 -18.75 0.31
C PRO A 129 -8.74 -19.44 0.46
N ILE A 130 -8.68 -20.40 1.39
CA ILE A 130 -7.49 -21.23 1.60
C ILE A 130 -7.72 -22.58 0.93
N SER A 131 -6.82 -22.95 0.02
CA SER A 131 -6.75 -24.29 -0.56
C SER A 131 -5.51 -25.03 -0.03
N LEU A 132 -5.59 -26.36 0.02
CA LEU A 132 -4.46 -27.22 0.36
C LEU A 132 -3.92 -27.85 -0.91
N GLU A 133 -2.70 -27.52 -1.30
CA GLU A 133 -2.01 -28.11 -2.43
C GLU A 133 -0.71 -28.76 -1.98
N LYS A 134 -0.58 -30.08 -2.16
CA LYS A 134 0.65 -30.84 -1.85
C LYS A 134 1.24 -30.51 -0.47
N ALA A 135 0.36 -30.43 0.55
CA ALA A 135 0.66 -30.08 1.94
C ALA A 135 1.01 -28.61 2.24
N ASN A 136 0.91 -27.70 1.26
CA ASN A 136 1.06 -26.26 1.47
C ASN A 136 -0.29 -25.55 1.40
N LEU A 137 -0.50 -24.59 2.32
CA LEU A 137 -1.65 -23.70 2.27
C LEU A 137 -1.42 -22.66 1.18
N GLN A 138 -2.35 -22.55 0.23
CA GLN A 138 -2.34 -21.54 -0.81
C GLN A 138 -3.55 -20.62 -0.69
N ARG A 139 -3.36 -19.38 -1.13
CA ARG A 139 -4.43 -18.39 -1.31
C ARG A 139 -4.38 -17.92 -2.75
N THR A 140 -5.54 -17.84 -3.38
CA THR A 140 -5.67 -17.34 -4.77
C THR A 140 -5.82 -15.82 -4.84
N THR A 141 -6.13 -15.18 -3.72
CA THR A 141 -6.29 -13.73 -3.58
C THR A 141 -5.60 -13.22 -2.31
N ASN A 142 -5.39 -11.90 -2.24
CA ASN A 142 -4.80 -11.23 -1.06
C ASN A 142 -5.60 -9.99 -0.66
N ARG A 143 -6.91 -10.15 -0.49
CA ARG A 143 -7.84 -9.09 -0.05
C ARG A 143 -7.58 -8.66 1.39
N ALA A 144 -7.06 -9.55 2.22
CA ALA A 144 -6.66 -9.27 3.59
C ALA A 144 -5.36 -8.43 3.70
N GLY A 145 -4.68 -8.16 2.57
CA GLY A 145 -3.47 -7.34 2.55
C GLY A 145 -2.33 -7.95 3.37
N GLY A 146 -2.20 -9.28 3.37
CA GLY A 146 -1.13 -10.02 4.03
C GLY A 146 -1.28 -10.24 5.53
N THR A 147 -2.38 -9.77 6.14
CA THR A 147 -2.63 -9.93 7.58
C THR A 147 -4.01 -10.51 7.87
N GLU A 148 -4.07 -11.49 8.76
CA GLU A 148 -5.32 -12.02 9.28
C GLU A 148 -5.24 -12.09 10.81
N GLY A 149 -6.25 -11.53 11.48
CA GLY A 149 -6.35 -11.56 12.95
C GLY A 149 -5.24 -10.83 13.71
N GLY A 150 -4.47 -9.92 13.10
CA GLY A 150 -3.31 -9.32 13.78
C GLY A 150 -1.96 -9.89 13.39
N VAL A 151 -1.91 -10.85 12.46
CA VAL A 151 -0.74 -11.68 12.18
C VAL A 151 -0.47 -11.80 10.68
N SER A 152 0.80 -11.82 10.27
CA SER A 152 1.17 -12.08 8.87
C SER A 152 0.75 -13.49 8.43
N ASN A 153 0.14 -13.59 7.26
CA ASN A 153 -0.39 -14.87 6.74
C ASN A 153 0.45 -15.47 5.60
N GLY A 154 1.61 -14.86 5.29
CA GLY A 154 2.56 -15.27 4.27
C GLY A 154 2.33 -14.64 2.89
N GLN A 155 1.20 -13.98 2.67
CA GLN A 155 0.98 -13.16 1.48
C GLN A 155 1.69 -11.79 1.62
N PRO A 156 1.90 -11.05 0.51
CA PRO A 156 2.40 -9.69 0.57
C PRO A 156 1.61 -8.83 1.57
N ILE A 157 2.30 -8.17 2.49
CA ILE A 157 1.64 -7.14 3.31
C ILE A 157 1.52 -5.89 2.46
N ILE A 158 0.31 -5.38 2.32
CA ILE A 158 0.00 -4.19 1.53
C ILE A 158 -0.55 -3.14 2.47
N ILE A 159 0.13 -2.00 2.57
CA ILE A 159 -0.33 -0.84 3.34
C ILE A 159 -0.51 0.34 2.38
N ARG A 160 -1.72 0.89 2.33
CA ARG A 160 -2.00 2.11 1.58
C ARG A 160 -2.08 3.29 2.54
N ALA A 161 -1.48 4.42 2.18
CA ALA A 161 -1.40 5.60 3.02
C ALA A 161 -1.93 6.82 2.27
N ALA A 162 -2.95 7.47 2.84
CA ALA A 162 -3.54 8.68 2.27
C ALA A 162 -2.86 9.92 2.85
N MET A 163 -2.17 10.66 2.00
CA MET A 163 -1.54 11.92 2.32
C MET A 163 -2.46 13.08 1.94
N LYS A 164 -2.78 13.96 2.89
CA LYS A 164 -3.48 15.21 2.58
C LYS A 164 -2.57 16.17 1.80
N PRO A 165 -3.12 17.15 1.08
CA PRO A 165 -2.32 18.25 0.55
C PRO A 165 -1.49 18.93 1.66
N ILE A 166 -0.18 19.08 1.43
CA ILE A 166 0.78 19.48 2.46
C ILE A 166 0.84 21.00 2.64
N ALA A 167 0.80 21.76 1.55
CA ALA A 167 0.94 23.21 1.62
C ALA A 167 -0.42 23.88 1.86
N THR A 168 -0.43 24.82 2.81
CA THR A 168 -1.51 25.80 2.96
C THR A 168 -1.65 26.52 1.62
N THR A 169 -2.84 26.45 1.03
CA THR A 169 -3.12 27.11 -0.25
C THR A 169 -2.93 28.62 -0.10
N LEU A 170 -2.39 29.27 -1.14
CA LEU A 170 -2.14 30.72 -1.13
C LEU A 170 -3.44 31.53 -1.08
N THR A 171 -4.56 30.89 -1.42
CA THR A 171 -5.93 31.37 -1.25
C THR A 171 -6.69 30.37 -0.38
N PRO A 172 -7.11 30.76 0.84
CA PRO A 172 -7.90 29.93 1.74
C PRO A 172 -9.34 29.72 1.26
#